data_AF-A0A930RIY2-F1
#
_entry.id   AF-A0A930RIY2-F1
#
_cell.length_a   1.000
_cell.length_b   1.000
_cell.length_c   1.000
_cell.angle_alpha   90.00
_cell.angle_beta   90.00
_cell.angle_gamma   90.00
#
_symmetry.space_group_name_H-M   'P 1'
#
loop_
_entity.id
_entity.type
_entity.pdbx_description
1 polymer ?
#
loop_
_entity_poly.entity_id
_entity_poly.type
_entity_poly.pdbx_seq_one_letter_code
_entity_poly.pdbx_strand_id
1 'polypeptide(L)'
;MNDEELATIKSMLDIPRTINLCKFKLENVSKNFFSSYSLIGGMIKDPFEQYTRGIDPYHAALVITTNESVLKKRIERYMRRYGLFAEEFTKSELEELRTSVKSKNSTNLTKRAYEWIQEVDYYLTARYDDEIYLNMTGEEKIQQLREMQELDNEFEDMMRGVEI
;
A
#
# COMPACT_ATOMS: atom_id res chain seq x y z
N MET A 1 17.37 -6.14 17.77
CA MET A 1 16.49 -5.92 16.61
C MET A 1 16.54 -4.45 16.30
N ASN A 2 16.70 -4.08 15.04
CA ASN A 2 16.72 -2.67 14.64
C ASN A 2 15.31 -2.06 14.81
N ASP A 3 15.21 -0.76 15.08
CA ASP A 3 13.91 -0.08 15.23
C ASP A 3 13.11 -0.09 13.92
N GLU A 4 13.80 -0.07 12.77
CA GLU A 4 13.20 -0.20 11.45
C GLU A 4 12.60 -1.60 11.20
N GLU A 5 13.34 -2.67 11.51
CA GLU A 5 12.85 -4.06 11.45
C GLU A 5 11.62 -4.26 12.34
N LEU A 6 11.64 -3.65 13.53
CA LEU A 6 10.51 -3.70 14.45
C LEU A 6 9.28 -3.03 13.85
N ALA A 7 9.45 -1.84 13.27
CA ALA A 7 8.37 -1.07 12.69
C ALA A 7 7.74 -1.79 11.48
N THR A 8 8.54 -2.38 10.60
CA THR A 8 8.05 -3.11 9.42
C THR A 8 7.25 -4.34 9.82
N ILE A 9 7.78 -5.20 10.69
CA ILE A 9 7.07 -6.40 11.17
C ILE A 9 5.78 -6.00 11.89
N LYS A 10 5.84 -4.97 12.75
CA LYS A 10 4.65 -4.48 13.46
C LYS A 10 3.58 -3.99 12.47
N SER A 11 3.98 -3.24 11.44
CA SER A 11 3.05 -2.76 10.41
C SER A 11 2.37 -3.91 9.66
N MET A 12 3.11 -4.98 9.36
CA MET A 12 2.58 -6.19 8.69
C MET A 12 1.58 -6.93 9.59
N LEU A 13 1.92 -7.11 10.87
CA LEU A 13 1.03 -7.75 11.85
C LEU A 13 -0.24 -6.94 12.15
N ASP A 14 -0.21 -5.62 11.97
CA ASP A 14 -1.36 -4.73 12.13
C ASP A 14 -2.28 -4.69 10.90
N ILE A 15 -1.90 -5.30 9.75
CA ILE A 15 -2.72 -5.27 8.53
C ILE A 15 -4.15 -5.78 8.74
N PRO A 16 -4.42 -6.89 9.47
CA PRO A 16 -5.80 -7.33 9.71
C PRO A 16 -6.65 -6.26 10.39
N ARG A 17 -6.06 -5.49 11.32
CA ARG A 17 -6.74 -4.38 11.99
C ARG A 17 -6.99 -3.23 11.03
N THR A 18 -6.04 -2.89 10.17
CA THR A 18 -6.23 -1.82 9.17
C THR A 18 -7.27 -2.19 8.11
N ILE A 19 -7.36 -3.46 7.71
CA ILE A 19 -8.42 -3.98 6.84
C ILE A 19 -9.80 -3.76 7.48
N ASN A 20 -9.97 -4.13 8.75
CA ASN A 20 -11.23 -3.93 9.46
C ASN A 20 -11.60 -2.45 9.59
N LEU A 21 -10.62 -1.58 9.84
CA LEU A 21 -10.84 -0.13 9.85
C LEU A 21 -11.27 0.38 8.47
N CYS A 22 -10.67 -0.13 7.38
CA CYS A 22 -11.06 0.24 6.03
C CYS A 22 -12.46 -0.25 5.68
N LYS A 23 -12.85 -1.46 6.11
CA LYS A 23 -14.22 -1.99 5.95
C LYS A 23 -15.23 -1.13 6.70
N PHE A 24 -14.93 -0.78 7.95
CA PHE A 24 -15.78 0.12 8.74
C PHE A 24 -15.93 1.49 8.06
N LYS A 25 -14.85 2.05 7.51
CA LYS A 25 -14.91 3.31 6.74
C LYS A 25 -15.74 3.15 5.47
N LEU A 26 -15.60 2.02 4.76
CA LEU A 26 -16.33 1.72 3.53
C LEU A 26 -17.84 1.68 3.78
N GLU A 27 -18.27 1.02 4.86
CA GLU A 27 -19.69 0.95 5.27
C GLU A 27 -20.27 2.32 5.64
N ASN A 28 -19.42 3.27 6.04
CA ASN A 28 -19.83 4.59 6.52
C ASN A 28 -19.45 5.75 5.57
N VAL A 29 -19.04 5.49 4.31
CA VAL A 29 -18.59 6.57 3.38
C VAL A 29 -19.68 7.62 3.18
N SER A 30 -20.89 7.20 2.82
CA SER A 30 -22.02 8.11 2.59
C SER A 30 -22.41 8.86 3.86
N LYS A 31 -22.49 8.16 4.99
CA LYS A 31 -22.81 8.75 6.29
C LYS A 31 -21.79 9.84 6.69
N ASN A 32 -20.50 9.56 6.52
CA ASN A 32 -19.42 10.50 6.81
C ASN A 32 -19.40 11.69 5.83
N PHE A 33 -19.78 11.45 4.58
CA PHE A 33 -19.94 12.52 3.61
C PHE A 33 -21.05 13.48 4.05
N PHE A 34 -22.25 12.98 4.32
CA PHE A 34 -23.39 13.81 4.73
C PHE A 34 -23.31 14.38 6.15
N SER A 35 -22.36 13.93 6.98
CA SER A 35 -22.09 14.59 8.26
C SER A 35 -21.28 15.89 8.11
N SER A 36 -20.59 16.05 6.98
CA SER A 36 -19.69 17.17 6.71
C SER A 36 -20.17 18.07 5.58
N TYR A 37 -21.05 17.55 4.71
CA TYR A 37 -21.52 18.18 3.50
C TYR A 37 -23.04 18.19 3.44
N SER A 38 -23.61 19.28 2.91
CA SER A 38 -25.04 19.43 2.70
C SER A 38 -25.33 19.63 1.22
N LEU A 39 -26.38 18.98 0.70
CA LEU A 39 -26.83 19.19 -0.68
C LEU A 39 -27.53 20.54 -0.85
N ILE A 40 -28.26 20.98 0.18
CA ILE A 40 -29.04 22.23 0.15
C ILE A 40 -28.22 23.40 0.71
N GLY A 41 -27.24 23.11 1.57
CA GLY A 41 -26.49 24.11 2.34
C GLY A 41 -27.23 24.51 3.63
N GLY A 42 -26.63 25.39 4.43
CA GLY A 42 -27.30 26.05 5.56
C GLY A 42 -27.59 25.19 6.80
N MET A 43 -27.44 23.87 6.74
CA MET A 43 -27.78 22.96 7.85
C MET A 43 -26.57 22.48 8.65
N ILE A 44 -25.37 22.51 8.05
CA ILE A 44 -24.12 22.05 8.68
C ILE A 44 -23.17 23.23 8.77
N LYS A 45 -22.57 23.44 9.95
CA LYS A 45 -21.49 24.41 10.14
C LYS A 45 -20.15 23.75 9.83
N ASP A 46 -19.29 24.47 9.13
CA ASP A 46 -17.90 24.08 8.91
C ASP A 46 -17.05 24.28 10.20
N PRO A 47 -15.76 23.88 10.20
CA PRO A 47 -14.88 24.09 11.35
C PRO A 47 -14.68 25.56 11.78
N PHE A 48 -15.07 26.52 10.95
CA PHE A 48 -15.00 27.96 11.22
C PHE A 48 -16.36 28.54 11.62
N GLU A 49 -17.32 27.68 11.99
CA GLU A 49 -18.70 28.00 12.32
C GLU A 49 -19.54 28.63 11.21
N GLN A 50 -19.08 28.58 9.96
CA GLN A 50 -19.83 29.10 8.82
C GLN A 50 -20.74 28.03 8.25
N TYR A 51 -21.93 28.43 7.80
CA TYR A 51 -22.84 27.50 7.16
C TYR A 51 -22.25 27.01 5.84
N THR A 52 -22.17 25.69 5.70
CA THR A 52 -21.77 25.02 4.46
C THR A 52 -22.69 25.42 3.31
N ARG A 53 -22.10 25.61 2.14
CA ARG A 53 -22.86 25.80 0.90
C ARG A 53 -23.42 24.48 0.41
N GLY A 54 -24.52 24.55 -0.33
CA GLY A 54 -25.07 23.39 -1.03
C GLY A 54 -24.08 22.83 -2.02
N ILE A 55 -23.95 21.51 -2.05
CA ILE A 55 -23.14 20.77 -3.01
C ILE A 55 -24.05 20.13 -4.04
N ASP A 56 -23.61 20.20 -5.29
CA ASP A 56 -24.27 19.56 -6.42
C ASP A 56 -24.38 18.02 -6.22
N PRO A 57 -25.56 17.42 -6.42
CA PRO A 57 -25.75 15.98 -6.27
C PRO A 57 -24.81 15.11 -7.12
N TYR A 58 -24.44 15.55 -8.34
CA TYR A 58 -23.50 14.80 -9.16
C TYR A 58 -22.10 14.81 -8.55
N HIS A 59 -21.67 15.96 -8.04
CA HIS A 59 -20.41 16.06 -7.30
C HIS A 59 -20.41 15.17 -6.05
N ALA A 60 -21.50 15.17 -5.28
CA ALA A 60 -21.64 14.31 -4.11
C ALA A 60 -21.54 12.81 -4.46
N ALA A 61 -22.24 12.38 -5.51
CA ALA A 61 -22.19 11.00 -6.00
C ALA A 61 -20.77 10.62 -6.46
N LEU A 62 -20.09 11.50 -7.19
CA LEU A 62 -18.72 11.29 -7.63
C LEU A 62 -17.77 11.10 -6.44
N VAL A 63 -17.85 11.96 -5.42
CA VAL A 63 -16.97 11.87 -4.24
C VAL A 63 -17.21 10.58 -3.46
N ILE A 64 -18.47 10.21 -3.22
CA ILE A 64 -18.82 8.98 -2.51
C ILE A 64 -18.31 7.75 -3.27
N THR A 65 -18.66 7.62 -4.55
CA THR A 65 -18.26 6.47 -5.38
C THR A 65 -16.75 6.36 -5.52
N THR A 66 -16.05 7.48 -5.69
CA THR A 66 -14.58 7.51 -5.75
C THR A 66 -13.99 7.00 -4.43
N ASN A 67 -14.46 7.52 -3.29
CA ASN A 67 -13.98 7.09 -1.96
C ASN A 67 -14.24 5.60 -1.70
N GLU A 68 -15.41 5.09 -2.05
CA GLU A 68 -15.72 3.66 -1.96
C GLU A 68 -14.75 2.83 -2.80
N SER A 69 -14.49 3.24 -4.04
CA SER A 69 -13.59 2.53 -4.95
C SER A 69 -12.15 2.49 -4.42
N VAL A 70 -11.66 3.61 -3.87
CA VAL A 70 -10.33 3.72 -3.27
C VAL A 70 -10.21 2.81 -2.05
N LEU A 71 -11.22 2.79 -1.17
CA LEU A 71 -11.24 1.93 -0.01
C LEU A 71 -11.28 0.44 -0.40
N LYS A 72 -12.10 0.06 -1.39
CA LYS A 72 -12.14 -1.31 -1.92
C LYS A 72 -10.78 -1.76 -2.45
N LYS A 73 -10.15 -0.96 -3.33
CA LYS A 73 -8.81 -1.23 -3.85
C LYS A 73 -7.75 -1.30 -2.74
N ARG A 74 -7.89 -0.48 -1.69
CA ARG A 74 -6.97 -0.49 -0.54
C ARG A 74 -7.13 -1.76 0.30
N ILE A 75 -8.37 -2.19 0.57
CA ILE A 75 -8.65 -3.46 1.25
C ILE A 75 -8.05 -4.62 0.46
N GLU A 76 -8.29 -4.66 -0.86
CA GLU A 76 -7.79 -5.72 -1.72
C GLU A 76 -6.25 -5.81 -1.68
N ARG A 77 -5.55 -4.67 -1.81
CA ARG A 77 -4.08 -4.63 -1.69
C ARG A 77 -3.58 -5.14 -0.35
N TYR A 78 -4.20 -4.73 0.75
CA TYR A 78 -3.84 -5.22 2.08
C TYR A 78 -4.13 -6.71 2.26
N MET A 79 -5.25 -7.21 1.74
CA MET A 79 -5.60 -8.64 1.79
C MET A 79 -4.61 -9.48 1.00
N ARG A 80 -4.21 -9.04 -0.20
CA ARG A 80 -3.20 -9.73 -1.01
C ARG A 80 -1.85 -9.77 -0.29
N ARG A 81 -1.36 -8.61 0.17
CA ARG A 81 -0.08 -8.51 0.87
C ARG A 81 -0.03 -9.37 2.13
N TYR A 82 -1.08 -9.31 2.96
CA TYR A 82 -1.15 -10.13 4.17
C TYR A 82 -1.37 -11.62 3.87
N GLY A 83 -2.08 -11.95 2.78
CA GLY A 83 -2.24 -13.33 2.32
C GLY A 83 -0.89 -13.99 2.04
N LEU A 84 -0.08 -13.37 1.18
CA LEU A 84 1.27 -13.85 0.84
C LEU A 84 2.17 -13.95 2.08
N PHE A 85 2.08 -12.98 2.99
CA PHE A 85 2.81 -13.04 4.25
C PHE A 85 2.35 -14.21 5.14
N ALA A 86 1.05 -14.43 5.26
CA ALA A 86 0.49 -15.43 6.17
C ALA A 86 0.65 -16.88 5.67
N GLU A 87 0.92 -17.09 4.38
CA GLU A 87 1.16 -18.42 3.81
C GLU A 87 2.41 -19.11 4.40
N GLU A 88 3.42 -18.32 4.79
CA GLU A 88 4.70 -18.83 5.31
C GLU A 88 4.67 -19.18 6.80
N PHE A 89 3.65 -18.74 7.55
CA PHE A 89 3.62 -18.87 9.01
C PHE A 89 2.40 -19.64 9.51
N THR A 90 2.64 -20.52 10.47
CA THR A 90 1.55 -21.14 11.23
C THR A 90 0.91 -20.14 12.19
N LYS A 91 -0.33 -20.42 12.61
CA LYS A 91 -1.05 -19.57 13.58
C LYS A 91 -0.29 -19.42 14.91
N SER A 92 0.40 -20.48 15.35
CA SER A 92 1.23 -20.46 16.57
C SER A 92 2.44 -19.55 16.42
N GLU A 93 3.14 -19.61 15.28
CA GLU A 93 4.29 -18.76 15.00
C GLU A 93 3.88 -17.29 14.90
N LEU A 94 2.72 -16.97 14.32
CA LEU A 94 2.24 -15.58 14.27
C LEU A 94 1.98 -14.99 15.66
N GLU A 95 1.43 -15.78 16.59
CA GLU A 95 1.26 -15.33 17.97
C GLU A 95 2.59 -15.20 18.70
N GLU A 96 3.53 -16.13 18.48
CA GLU A 96 4.88 -16.04 19.01
C GLU A 96 5.63 -14.80 18.50
N LEU A 97 5.47 -14.50 17.20
CA LEU A 97 6.02 -13.31 16.56
C LEU A 97 5.43 -12.03 17.18
N ARG A 98 4.13 -11.99 17.47
CA ARG A 98 3.50 -10.86 18.18
C ARG A 98 4.09 -10.64 19.57
N THR A 99 4.32 -11.70 20.33
CA THR A 99 5.01 -11.61 21.64
C THR A 99 6.47 -11.17 21.50
N SER A 100 7.18 -11.66 20.47
CA SER A 100 8.57 -11.30 20.20
C SER A 100 8.71 -9.82 19.85
N VAL A 101 7.82 -9.29 19.00
CA VAL A 101 7.77 -7.87 18.64
C VAL A 101 7.44 -6.99 19.84
N LYS A 102 6.51 -7.41 20.72
CA LYS A 102 6.17 -6.68 21.96
C LYS A 102 7.34 -6.63 22.95
N SER A 103 8.07 -7.74 23.07
CA SER A 103 9.23 -7.86 23.96
C SER A 103 10.52 -7.28 23.36
N LYS A 104 10.48 -6.82 22.10
CA LYS A 104 11.64 -6.34 21.33
C LYS A 104 12.78 -7.38 21.22
N ASN A 105 12.42 -8.66 21.33
CA ASN A 105 13.39 -9.74 21.28
C ASN A 105 13.68 -10.11 19.82
N SER A 106 14.97 -10.18 19.48
CA SER A 106 15.41 -10.68 18.18
C SER A 106 15.49 -12.21 18.24
N THR A 107 14.51 -12.88 17.66
CA THR A 107 14.49 -14.34 17.50
C THR A 107 14.80 -14.72 16.05
N ASN A 108 15.07 -16.00 15.78
CA ASN A 108 15.18 -16.47 14.40
C ASN A 108 13.87 -16.23 13.62
N LEU A 109 12.74 -16.31 14.32
CA LEU A 109 11.43 -16.05 13.76
C LEU A 109 11.26 -14.59 13.31
N THR A 110 11.74 -13.60 14.08
CA THR A 110 11.65 -12.19 13.67
C THR A 110 12.51 -11.88 12.45
N LYS A 111 13.68 -12.53 12.32
CA LYS A 111 14.54 -12.38 11.13
C LYS A 111 13.89 -12.97 9.90
N ARG A 112 13.38 -14.21 10.00
CA ARG A 112 12.64 -14.87 8.93
C ARG A 112 11.43 -14.05 8.48
N ALA A 113 10.68 -13.48 9.44
CA ALA A 113 9.55 -12.60 9.14
C ALA A 113 9.98 -11.33 8.40
N TYR A 114 11.09 -10.71 8.79
CA TYR A 114 11.60 -9.52 8.12
C TYR A 114 12.05 -9.80 6.68
N GLU A 115 12.82 -10.87 6.47
CA GLU A 115 13.26 -11.31 5.14
C GLU A 115 12.07 -11.63 4.23
N TRP A 116 11.08 -12.38 4.75
CA TRP A 116 9.87 -12.71 4.00
C TRP A 116 9.05 -11.47 3.63
N ILE A 117 8.97 -10.46 4.51
CA ILE A 117 8.30 -9.20 4.19
C ILE A 117 8.97 -8.51 2.99
N GLN A 118 10.31 -8.49 2.95
CA GLN A 118 11.05 -7.92 1.82
C GLN A 118 10.75 -8.68 0.52
N GLU A 119 10.70 -10.01 0.59
CA GLU A 119 10.39 -10.84 -0.56
C GLU A 119 8.97 -10.58 -1.08
N VAL A 120 7.98 -10.55 -0.18
CA VAL A 120 6.59 -10.19 -0.52
C VAL A 120 6.51 -8.82 -1.17
N ASP A 121 7.23 -7.83 -0.64
CA ASP A 121 7.25 -6.48 -1.20
C ASP A 121 7.93 -6.44 -2.58
N TYR A 122 8.99 -7.23 -2.79
CA TYR A 122 9.62 -7.41 -4.09
C TYR A 122 8.66 -8.04 -5.09
N TYR A 123 7.98 -9.13 -4.75
CA TYR A 123 7.00 -9.79 -5.62
C TYR A 123 5.84 -8.86 -6.01
N LEU A 124 5.34 -8.07 -5.05
CA LEU A 124 4.26 -7.14 -5.32
C LEU A 124 4.74 -6.00 -6.23
N THR A 125 5.95 -5.49 -6.04
CA THR A 125 6.53 -4.40 -6.85
C THR A 125 6.85 -4.87 -8.26
N ALA A 126 7.54 -6.01 -8.42
CA ALA A 126 7.87 -6.59 -9.72
C ALA A 126 6.61 -6.84 -10.57
N ARG A 127 5.52 -7.28 -9.94
CA ARG A 127 4.23 -7.46 -10.64
C ARG A 127 3.60 -6.14 -11.09
N TYR A 128 3.80 -5.05 -10.35
CA TYR A 128 3.39 -3.71 -10.80
C TYR A 128 4.21 -3.25 -12.00
N ASP A 129 5.53 -3.49 -11.99
CA ASP A 129 6.41 -3.15 -13.09
C ASP A 129 6.08 -3.97 -14.35
N ASP A 130 5.74 -5.26 -14.20
CA ASP A 130 5.24 -6.09 -15.29
C ASP A 130 3.87 -5.64 -15.82
N GLU A 131 2.93 -5.25 -14.94
CA GLU A 131 1.64 -4.68 -15.37
C GLU A 131 1.83 -3.34 -16.09
N ILE A 132 2.74 -2.48 -15.61
CA ILE A 132 3.10 -1.22 -16.26
C ILE A 132 3.71 -1.52 -17.62
N TYR A 133 4.68 -2.42 -17.69
CA TYR A 133 5.34 -2.82 -18.94
C TYR A 133 4.35 -3.42 -19.94
N LEU A 134 3.43 -4.28 -19.50
CA LEU A 134 2.40 -4.84 -20.37
C LEU A 134 1.43 -3.77 -20.90
N ASN A 135 1.11 -2.76 -20.08
CA ASN A 135 0.21 -1.66 -20.43
C ASN A 135 0.90 -0.49 -21.17
N MET A 136 2.23 -0.47 -21.26
CA MET A 136 2.97 0.51 -22.06
C MET A 136 2.67 0.36 -23.55
N THR A 137 2.57 1.51 -24.22
CA THR A 137 2.49 1.60 -25.68
C THR A 137 3.80 1.11 -26.32
N GLY A 138 3.75 0.76 -27.61
CA GLY A 138 4.94 0.25 -28.32
C GLY A 138 6.13 1.20 -28.29
N GLU A 139 5.89 2.51 -28.26
CA GLU A 139 6.93 3.55 -28.23
C GLU A 139 7.63 3.62 -26.86
N GLU A 140 6.88 3.52 -25.77
CA GLU A 140 7.43 3.54 -24.40
C GLU A 140 8.34 2.33 -24.13
N LYS A 141 7.98 1.15 -24.68
CA LYS A 141 8.82 -0.06 -24.62
C LYS A 141 10.15 0.10 -25.37
N ILE A 142 10.11 0.71 -26.55
CA ILE A 142 11.32 0.96 -27.36
C ILE A 142 12.25 1.95 -26.64
N GLN A 143 11.68 2.96 -25.97
CA GLN A 143 12.46 3.94 -25.21
C GLN A 143 13.17 3.30 -24.01
N GLN A 144 12.48 2.47 -23.22
CA GLN A 144 13.12 1.74 -22.12
C GLN A 144 14.23 0.79 -22.59
N LEU A 145 14.04 0.10 -23.72
CA LEU A 145 15.07 -0.77 -24.28
C LEU A 145 16.32 -0.01 -24.72
N ARG A 146 16.17 1.22 -25.23
CA ARG A 146 17.31 2.11 -25.53
C ARG A 146 18.05 2.53 -24.27
N GLU A 147 17.34 2.93 -23.23
CA GLU A 147 17.94 3.33 -21.96
C GLU A 147 18.70 2.17 -21.31
N MET A 148 18.16 0.93 -21.37
CA MET A 148 18.88 -0.25 -20.92
C MET A 148 20.15 -0.52 -21.74
N GLN A 149 20.10 -0.39 -23.06
CA GLN A 149 21.29 -0.55 -23.92
C GLN A 149 22.35 0.51 -23.64
N GLU A 150 21.94 1.75 -23.37
CA GLU A 150 22.87 2.82 -22.99
C GLU A 150 23.55 2.51 -21.65
N LEU A 151 22.80 2.05 -20.65
CA LEU A 151 23.35 1.60 -19.36
C LEU A 151 24.30 0.40 -19.49
N ASP A 152 23.97 -0.57 -20.35
CA ASP A 152 24.85 -1.73 -20.61
C ASP A 152 26.15 -1.29 -21.31
N ASN A 153 26.08 -0.36 -22.25
CA ASN A 153 27.25 0.21 -22.90
C ASN A 153 28.12 1.01 -21.92
N GLU A 154 27.51 1.81 -21.04
CA GLU A 154 28.22 2.53 -19.98
C GLU A 154 28.89 1.58 -18.99
N PHE A 155 28.22 0.47 -18.64
CA PHE A 155 28.80 -0.56 -17.78
C PHE A 155 29.99 -1.27 -18.45
N GLU A 156 29.89 -1.63 -19.73
CA GLU A 156 31.00 -2.19 -20.50
C GLU A 156 32.20 -1.25 -20.57
N ASP A 157 31.97 0.05 -20.81
CA ASP A 157 33.05 1.05 -20.86
C ASP A 157 33.71 1.25 -19.49
N MET A 158 32.95 1.20 -18.40
CA MET A 158 33.50 1.19 -17.04
C MET A 158 34.34 -0.06 -16.77
N MET A 159 33.91 -1.24 -17.23
CA MET A 159 34.63 -2.50 -17.01
C MET A 159 35.91 -2.60 -17.86
N ARG A 160 35.95 -2.00 -19.06
CA ARG A 160 37.17 -1.89 -19.88
C ARG A 160 38.25 -0.99 -19.26
N GLY A 161 37.88 -0.11 -18.32
CA GLY A 161 38.82 0.71 -17.56
C GLY A 161 39.43 0.04 -16.33
N VAL A 162 39.02 -1.19 -15.99
CA VAL A 162 39.42 -1.91 -14.76
C VAL A 162 40.37 -3.10 -15.06
N GLU A 163 40.99 -3.14 -16.25
CA GLU A 163 42.06 -4.12 -16.52
C GLU A 163 43.23 -3.93 -15.53
N ILE A 164 43.37 -4.89 -14.60
CA ILE A 164 44.59 -5.17 -13.81
C ILE A 164 45.33 -6.34 -14.47
#